data_AF-A0A8J2LK18-F1
#
_entry.id   AF-A0A8J2LK18-F1
#
_cell.length_a   1.000
_cell.length_b   1.000
_cell.length_c   1.000
_cell.angle_alpha   90.00
_cell.angle_beta   90.00
_cell.angle_gamma   90.00
#
_symmetry.space_group_name_H-M   'P 1'
#
loop_
_entity.id
_entity.type
_entity.pdbx_description
1 polymer ?
#
loop_
_entity_poly.entity_id
_entity_poly.type
_entity_poly.pdbx_seq_one_letter_code
_entity_poly.pdbx_strand_id
1 'polypeptide(L)'
;MENTSSPKRRVKRSMSRERHVELMVAADTTMTAYHGANLRHYILTLLSIVALVYRDASIGNPINIALVNLHILKNKDFARKTNSSTGLSASDMLRNFCKWQRDMNELDDNSILHHDTALLLTRETICRNPWLGKCDTLGLAELGTMCDHYASCALVQDNGLSAAFTIAHELGHV
;
A
#
# COMPACT_ATOMS: atom_id res chain seq x y z
N MET A 1 54.28 6.78 -31.60
CA MET A 1 53.92 7.77 -30.57
C MET A 1 52.45 7.60 -30.27
N GLU A 2 52.12 7.60 -28.98
CA GLU A 2 51.01 6.86 -28.36
C GLU A 2 49.60 7.24 -28.82
N ASN A 3 48.77 6.21 -28.98
CA ASN A 3 47.34 6.29 -29.17
C ASN A 3 46.68 6.49 -27.80
N THR A 4 46.40 7.75 -27.42
CA THR A 4 45.75 8.09 -26.15
C THR A 4 44.25 7.81 -26.23
N SER A 5 43.87 6.54 -26.09
CA SER A 5 42.49 6.16 -25.81
C SER A 5 42.11 6.66 -24.41
N SER A 6 41.40 7.77 -24.34
CA SER A 6 40.80 8.28 -23.12
C SER A 6 39.88 7.22 -22.51
N PRO A 7 40.00 6.93 -21.20
CA PRO A 7 39.18 5.90 -20.58
C PRO A 7 37.73 6.36 -20.60
N LYS A 8 36.86 5.67 -21.36
CA LYS A 8 35.41 5.86 -21.29
C LYS A 8 35.01 5.68 -19.83
N ARG A 9 34.68 6.79 -19.14
CA ARG A 9 34.15 6.76 -17.77
C ARG A 9 32.88 5.92 -17.81
N ARG A 10 32.96 4.65 -17.39
CA ARG A 10 31.78 3.82 -17.16
C ARG A 10 30.90 4.58 -16.18
N VAL A 11 29.79 5.13 -16.66
CA VAL A 11 28.74 5.64 -15.80
C VAL A 11 28.30 4.43 -14.96
N LYS A 12 28.47 4.52 -13.64
CA LYS A 12 27.96 3.51 -12.71
C LYS A 12 26.45 3.36 -13.01
N ARG A 13 26.06 2.25 -13.65
CA ARG A 13 24.65 1.90 -13.82
C ARG A 13 24.19 1.34 -12.49
N SER A 14 23.22 2.03 -11.88
CA SER A 14 22.55 1.72 -10.61
C SER A 14 23.50 1.24 -9.48
N MET A 15 23.89 2.14 -8.59
CA MET A 15 24.25 1.67 -7.25
C MET A 15 22.96 1.20 -6.60
N SER A 16 22.87 -0.10 -6.30
CA SER A 16 21.87 -0.67 -5.41
C SER A 16 21.96 0.06 -4.06
N ARG A 17 21.16 1.12 -3.91
CA ARG A 17 21.03 1.86 -2.65
C ARG A 17 19.83 1.28 -1.93
N GLU A 18 20.00 1.04 -0.64
CA GLU A 18 18.92 0.70 0.25
C GLU A 18 17.86 1.80 0.24
N ARG A 19 16.60 1.40 0.03
CA ARG A 19 15.45 2.29 0.06
C ARG A 19 14.55 1.85 1.21
N HIS A 20 13.97 2.82 1.87
CA HIS A 20 12.96 2.62 2.90
C HIS A 20 11.65 3.16 2.34
N VAL A 21 10.57 2.43 2.58
CA VAL A 21 9.21 2.85 2.27
C VAL A 21 8.47 2.97 3.60
N GLU A 22 8.18 4.20 3.98
CA GLU A 22 7.43 4.54 5.17
C GLU A 22 5.94 4.34 4.91
N LEU A 23 5.39 3.30 5.54
CA LEU A 23 4.03 2.83 5.32
C LEU A 23 3.14 3.26 6.48
N MET A 24 2.06 3.97 6.17
CA MET A 24 0.92 4.10 7.07
C MET A 24 -0.14 3.04 6.73
N VAL A 25 -0.68 2.36 7.74
CA VAL A 25 -1.77 1.40 7.57
C VAL A 25 -3.01 1.89 8.29
N ALA A 26 -4.13 1.90 7.58
CA ALA A 26 -5.46 2.08 8.15
C ALA A 26 -6.25 0.77 8.05
N ALA A 27 -6.84 0.34 9.16
CA ALA A 27 -7.76 -0.78 9.20
C ALA A 27 -9.16 -0.27 9.50
N ASP A 28 -10.13 -0.64 8.67
CA ASP A 28 -11.50 -0.18 8.81
C ASP A 28 -12.27 -0.87 9.96
N THR A 29 -13.54 -0.52 10.08
CA THR A 29 -14.45 -1.05 11.10
C THR A 29 -14.66 -2.55 10.94
N THR A 30 -14.70 -3.06 9.71
CA THR A 30 -14.93 -4.48 9.41
C THR A 30 -13.74 -5.36 9.78
N MET A 31 -12.52 -4.86 9.61
CA MET A 31 -11.30 -5.48 10.12
C MET A 31 -11.34 -5.61 11.65
N THR A 32 -11.76 -4.54 12.34
CA THR A 32 -11.88 -4.52 13.80
C THR A 32 -12.97 -5.49 14.29
N ALA A 33 -14.11 -5.52 13.61
CA ALA A 33 -15.22 -6.40 13.95
C ALA A 33 -14.83 -7.88 13.82
N TYR A 34 -14.03 -8.23 12.81
CA TYR A 34 -13.63 -9.62 12.62
C TYR A 34 -12.47 -10.07 13.52
N HIS A 35 -11.36 -9.31 13.55
CA HIS A 35 -10.14 -9.74 14.25
C HIS A 35 -10.15 -9.38 15.74
N GLY A 36 -11.02 -8.45 16.15
CA GLY A 36 -11.16 -8.01 17.53
C GLY A 36 -9.83 -7.55 18.14
N ALA A 37 -9.50 -8.07 19.31
CA ALA A 37 -8.27 -7.73 20.04
C ALA A 37 -6.99 -8.10 19.28
N ASN A 38 -7.04 -9.09 18.38
CA ASN A 38 -5.88 -9.58 17.65
C ASN A 38 -5.55 -8.79 16.37
N LEU A 39 -6.36 -7.79 16.01
CA LEU A 39 -6.21 -7.03 14.77
C LEU A 39 -4.78 -6.48 14.58
N ARG A 40 -4.20 -5.88 15.62
CA ARG A 40 -2.84 -5.32 15.53
C ARG A 40 -1.81 -6.38 15.23
N HIS A 41 -1.86 -7.51 15.94
CA HIS A 41 -0.93 -8.62 15.72
C HIS A 41 -1.10 -9.23 14.32
N TYR A 42 -2.34 -9.34 13.86
CA TYR A 42 -2.65 -9.80 12.52
C TYR A 42 -2.03 -8.91 11.43
N ILE A 43 -2.23 -7.58 11.51
CA ILE A 43 -1.64 -6.62 10.56
C ILE A 43 -0.12 -6.72 10.57
N LEU A 44 0.50 -6.75 11.75
CA LEU A 44 1.96 -6.89 11.86
C LEU A 44 2.47 -8.19 11.25
N THR A 45 1.70 -9.28 11.32
CA THR A 45 2.03 -10.55 10.68
C THR A 45 1.99 -10.43 9.16
N LEU A 46 0.94 -9.80 8.60
CA LEU A 46 0.87 -9.52 7.16
C LEU A 46 2.06 -8.68 6.69
N LEU A 47 2.37 -7.59 7.41
CA LEU A 47 3.47 -6.71 7.05
C LEU A 47 4.84 -7.38 7.20
N SER A 48 4.99 -8.33 8.12
CA SER A 48 6.22 -9.14 8.21
C SER A 48 6.41 -9.99 6.95
N ILE A 49 5.35 -10.60 6.41
CA ILE A 49 5.41 -11.34 5.15
C ILE A 49 5.72 -10.39 3.99
N VAL A 50 5.05 -9.24 3.91
CA VAL A 50 5.32 -8.21 2.89
C VAL A 50 6.78 -7.76 2.92
N ALA A 51 7.33 -7.48 4.11
CA ALA A 51 8.73 -7.09 4.26
C ALA A 51 9.71 -8.18 3.80
N LEU A 52 9.37 -9.46 3.98
CA LEU A 52 10.16 -10.57 3.45
C LEU A 52 10.10 -10.63 1.92
N VAL A 53 8.93 -10.40 1.33
CA VAL A 53 8.76 -10.34 -0.14
C VAL A 53 9.61 -9.22 -0.73
N TYR A 54 9.58 -8.01 -0.16
CA TYR A 54 10.37 -6.86 -0.65
C TYR A 54 11.88 -6.99 -0.45
N ARG A 55 12.31 -7.86 0.46
CA ARG A 55 13.72 -8.18 0.69
C ARG A 55 14.25 -9.30 -0.21
N ASP A 56 13.38 -9.96 -0.96
CA ASP A 56 13.81 -11.03 -1.86
C ASP A 56 14.73 -10.49 -2.96
N ALA A 57 15.81 -11.22 -3.24
CA ALA A 57 16.83 -10.79 -4.18
C ALA A 57 16.33 -10.66 -5.63
N SER A 58 15.20 -11.31 -5.98
CA SER A 58 14.60 -11.24 -7.31
C SER A 58 14.15 -9.83 -7.71
N ILE A 59 13.88 -8.95 -6.75
CA ILE A 59 13.52 -7.53 -6.98
C ILE A 59 14.74 -6.73 -7.50
N GLY A 60 15.96 -7.19 -7.22
CA GLY A 60 17.21 -6.59 -7.69
C GLY A 60 17.61 -5.28 -6.99
N ASN A 61 16.78 -4.75 -6.10
CA ASN A 61 17.09 -3.60 -5.26
C ASN A 61 16.67 -3.87 -3.80
N PRO A 62 17.49 -3.50 -2.81
CA PRO A 62 17.16 -3.63 -1.39
C PRO A 62 16.09 -2.59 -1.01
N ILE A 63 14.88 -3.07 -0.73
CA ILE A 63 13.75 -2.26 -0.29
C ILE A 63 13.31 -2.75 1.10
N ASN A 64 13.17 -1.81 2.04
CA ASN A 64 12.67 -2.06 3.38
C ASN A 64 11.31 -1.39 3.56
N ILE A 65 10.29 -2.19 3.88
CA ILE A 65 8.97 -1.66 4.27
C ILE A 65 8.98 -1.40 5.77
N ALA A 66 8.68 -0.16 6.18
CA ALA A 66 8.66 0.26 7.57
C ALA A 66 7.26 0.78 7.94
N LEU A 67 6.60 0.14 8.91
CA LEU A 67 5.34 0.66 9.45
C LEU A 67 5.64 1.86 10.35
N VAL A 68 5.21 3.05 9.95
CA VAL A 68 5.39 4.28 10.73
C VAL A 68 4.13 4.64 11.51
N ASN A 69 2.95 4.39 10.94
CA ASN A 69 1.66 4.74 11.56
C ASN A 69 0.61 3.64 11.36
N LEU A 70 -0.18 3.36 12.41
CA LEU A 70 -1.27 2.37 12.37
C LEU A 70 -2.57 2.98 12.91
N HIS A 71 -3.54 3.20 12.03
CA HIS A 71 -4.86 3.73 12.36
C HIS A 71 -5.92 2.62 12.39
N ILE A 72 -6.59 2.45 13.53
CA ILE A 72 -7.77 1.58 13.66
C ILE A 72 -9.01 2.45 13.64
N LEU A 73 -9.77 2.41 12.55
CA LEU A 73 -10.92 3.27 12.32
C LEU A 73 -12.16 2.69 12.98
N LYS A 74 -12.90 3.53 13.71
CA LYS A 74 -14.11 3.11 14.43
C LYS A 74 -15.42 3.48 13.76
N ASN A 75 -15.48 4.63 13.08
CA ASN A 75 -16.71 5.19 12.49
C ASN A 75 -16.42 5.89 11.16
N LYS A 76 -15.53 5.32 10.34
CA LYS A 76 -15.13 5.93 9.08
C LYS A 76 -15.21 4.93 7.95
N ASP A 77 -16.15 5.16 7.05
CA ASP A 77 -16.34 4.38 5.84
C ASP A 77 -15.87 5.19 4.64
N PHE A 78 -15.08 4.57 3.77
CA PHE A 78 -14.55 5.23 2.57
C PHE A 78 -15.42 4.99 1.34
N ALA A 79 -16.42 4.11 1.41
CA ALA A 79 -17.40 3.92 0.35
C ALA A 79 -18.78 3.64 0.94
N ARG A 80 -19.83 3.98 0.19
CA ARG A 80 -21.22 3.76 0.60
C ARG A 80 -21.84 2.64 -0.23
N LYS A 81 -22.41 1.64 0.44
CA LYS A 81 -23.21 0.60 -0.22
C LYS A 81 -24.55 1.18 -0.66
N THR A 82 -24.94 0.96 -1.92
CA THR A 82 -26.28 1.28 -2.40
C THR A 82 -27.16 0.03 -2.38
N ASN A 83 -28.47 0.19 -2.21
CA ASN A 83 -29.42 -0.93 -2.04
C ASN A 83 -29.40 -1.96 -3.19
N SER A 84 -28.86 -1.60 -4.35
CA SER A 84 -28.76 -2.43 -5.56
C SER A 84 -27.34 -2.94 -5.84
N SER A 85 -26.37 -2.64 -4.98
CA SER A 85 -24.97 -3.03 -5.18
C SER A 85 -24.62 -4.34 -4.46
N THR A 86 -23.89 -5.21 -5.14
CA THR A 86 -23.42 -6.50 -4.59
C THR A 86 -22.22 -6.36 -3.65
N GLY A 87 -21.51 -5.23 -3.72
CA GLY A 87 -20.37 -4.88 -2.86
C GLY A 87 -20.04 -3.39 -2.99
N LEU A 88 -18.83 -2.99 -2.57
CA LEU A 88 -18.38 -1.60 -2.60
C LEU A 88 -17.52 -1.32 -3.82
N SER A 89 -17.62 -0.11 -4.36
CA SER A 89 -16.76 0.33 -5.47
C SER A 89 -15.32 0.51 -4.99
N ALA A 90 -14.40 -0.35 -5.47
CA ALA A 90 -12.99 -0.28 -5.10
C ALA A 90 -12.37 1.08 -5.46
N SER A 91 -12.75 1.64 -6.63
CA SER A 91 -12.26 2.95 -7.08
C SER A 91 -12.75 4.10 -6.20
N ASP A 92 -14.02 4.08 -5.79
CA ASP A 92 -14.55 5.13 -4.89
C ASP A 92 -13.93 5.05 -3.51
N MET A 93 -13.75 3.84 -3.00
CA MET A 93 -13.11 3.58 -1.73
C MET A 93 -11.66 4.06 -1.73
N LEU A 94 -10.86 3.66 -2.73
CA LEU A 94 -9.47 4.11 -2.87
C LEU A 94 -9.41 5.63 -2.95
N ARG A 95 -10.17 6.27 -3.84
CA ARG A 95 -10.17 7.73 -4.00
C ARG A 95 -10.47 8.49 -2.71
N ASN A 96 -11.45 8.02 -1.93
CA ASN A 96 -11.80 8.66 -0.65
C ASN A 96 -10.75 8.39 0.42
N PHE A 97 -10.13 7.21 0.41
CA PHE A 97 -9.00 6.89 1.28
C PHE A 97 -7.76 7.76 0.98
N CYS A 98 -7.38 7.92 -0.30
CA CYS A 98 -6.25 8.76 -0.71
C CYS A 98 -6.43 10.22 -0.30
N LYS A 99 -7.68 10.74 -0.35
CA LYS A 99 -7.98 12.07 0.19
C LYS A 99 -7.77 12.15 1.69
N TRP A 100 -8.24 11.14 2.42
CA TRP A 100 -8.11 11.14 3.88
C TRP A 100 -6.68 10.94 4.35
N GLN A 101 -5.92 10.01 3.77
CA GLN A 101 -4.53 9.78 4.17
C GLN A 101 -3.70 11.05 4.01
N ARG A 102 -3.97 11.83 2.96
CA ARG A 102 -3.29 13.11 2.71
C ARG A 102 -3.53 14.10 3.83
N ASP A 103 -4.76 14.17 4.34
CA ASP A 103 -5.10 15.06 5.45
C ASP A 103 -4.48 14.60 6.78
N MET A 104 -3.98 13.36 6.85
CA MET A 104 -3.27 12.79 8.00
C MET A 104 -1.74 12.84 7.85
N ASN A 105 -1.23 13.12 6.64
CA ASN A 105 0.19 13.12 6.35
C ASN A 105 0.80 14.51 6.57
N GLU A 106 2.02 14.56 7.07
CA GLU A 106 2.82 15.79 7.08
C GLU A 106 3.76 15.81 5.87
N LEU A 107 3.96 16.98 5.26
CA LEU A 107 4.81 17.11 4.06
C LEU A 107 6.32 17.13 4.37
N ASP A 108 6.68 17.36 5.64
CA ASP A 108 8.08 17.30 6.05
C ASP A 108 8.49 15.84 6.26
N ASP A 109 9.36 15.34 5.38
CA ASP A 109 9.94 13.99 5.39
C ASP A 109 10.71 13.68 6.69
N ASN A 110 11.07 14.70 7.48
CA ASN A 110 11.69 14.51 8.80
C ASN A 110 10.67 14.36 9.93
N SER A 111 9.37 14.54 9.65
CA SER A 111 8.33 14.38 10.65
C SER A 111 8.06 12.92 10.97
N ILE A 112 7.85 12.63 12.24
CA ILE A 112 7.42 11.29 12.70
C ILE A 112 6.01 10.91 12.18
N LEU A 113 5.23 11.90 11.74
CA LEU A 113 3.90 11.71 11.18
C LEU A 113 3.92 11.59 9.65
N HIS A 114 5.10 11.72 9.02
CA HIS A 114 5.27 11.49 7.59
C HIS A 114 5.06 10.02 7.24
N HIS A 115 4.55 9.77 6.05
CA HIS A 115 4.60 8.46 5.39
C HIS A 115 4.70 8.64 3.87
N ASP A 116 5.49 7.78 3.23
CA ASP A 116 5.63 7.71 1.77
C ASP A 116 4.34 7.22 1.12
N THR A 117 3.72 6.18 1.71
CA THR A 117 2.55 5.52 1.15
C THR A 117 1.58 5.04 2.22
N ALA A 118 0.31 4.91 1.82
CA ALA A 118 -0.79 4.54 2.71
C ALA A 118 -1.52 3.29 2.23
N LEU A 119 -1.86 2.38 3.15
CA LEU A 119 -2.60 1.15 2.86
C LEU A 119 -3.91 1.11 3.66
N LEU A 120 -5.03 0.92 2.97
CA LEU A 120 -6.32 0.61 3.59
C LEU A 120 -6.58 -0.90 3.56
N LEU A 121 -6.83 -1.47 4.73
CA LEU A 121 -7.30 -2.84 4.91
C LEU A 121 -8.78 -2.85 5.24
N THR A 122 -9.55 -3.65 4.49
CA THR A 122 -10.99 -3.83 4.69
C THR A 122 -11.39 -5.29 4.59
N ARG A 123 -12.43 -5.71 5.33
CA ARG A 123 -13.13 -6.99 5.15
C ARG A 123 -14.38 -6.87 4.28
N GLU A 124 -14.72 -5.68 3.83
CA GLU A 124 -15.81 -5.48 2.88
C GLU A 124 -15.46 -6.11 1.53
N THR A 125 -16.48 -6.61 0.83
CA THR A 125 -16.31 -7.08 -0.55
C THR A 125 -16.16 -5.87 -1.46
N ILE A 126 -14.97 -5.71 -2.04
CA ILE A 126 -14.69 -4.65 -3.01
C ILE A 126 -14.90 -5.18 -4.43
N CYS A 127 -15.39 -4.31 -5.30
CA CYS A 127 -15.76 -4.67 -6.65
C CYS A 127 -15.25 -3.60 -7.62
N ARG A 128 -14.74 -4.06 -8.77
CA ARG A 128 -14.41 -3.16 -9.88
C ARG A 128 -15.67 -2.52 -10.47
N ASN A 129 -16.75 -3.30 -10.52
CA ASN A 129 -18.07 -2.81 -10.90
C ASN A 129 -19.16 -3.46 -10.02
N PRO A 130 -19.59 -2.78 -8.94
CA PRO A 130 -20.60 -3.30 -8.02
C PRO A 130 -21.97 -3.61 -8.65
N TRP A 131 -22.30 -2.94 -9.76
CA TRP A 131 -23.58 -3.07 -10.45
C TRP A 131 -23.68 -4.33 -11.32
N LEU A 132 -22.53 -4.83 -11.79
CA LEU A 132 -22.44 -6.05 -12.60
C LEU A 132 -22.06 -7.30 -11.79
N GLY A 133 -21.91 -7.17 -10.46
CA GLY A 133 -21.50 -8.30 -9.61
C GLY A 133 -20.06 -8.76 -9.79
N LYS A 134 -19.20 -7.98 -10.45
CA LYS A 134 -17.79 -8.35 -10.71
C LYS A 134 -16.91 -7.93 -9.54
N CYS A 135 -16.78 -8.84 -8.57
CA CYS A 135 -16.07 -8.63 -7.30
C CYS A 135 -14.88 -9.58 -7.13
N ASP A 136 -14.25 -10.01 -8.22
CA ASP A 136 -13.04 -10.84 -8.21
C ASP A 136 -11.77 -10.05 -7.81
N THR A 137 -11.91 -8.76 -7.53
CA THR A 137 -10.81 -7.85 -7.20
C THR A 137 -10.52 -7.91 -5.70
N LEU A 138 -9.26 -8.14 -5.34
CA LEU A 138 -8.80 -8.17 -3.94
C LEU A 138 -7.98 -6.95 -3.55
N GLY A 139 -7.57 -6.11 -4.50
CA GLY A 139 -6.82 -4.89 -4.24
C GLY A 139 -6.94 -3.87 -5.37
N LEU A 140 -6.53 -2.63 -5.07
CA LEU A 140 -6.42 -1.55 -6.04
C LEU A 140 -5.41 -0.51 -5.56
N ALA A 141 -4.52 -0.07 -6.45
CA ALA A 141 -3.61 1.05 -6.26
C ALA A 141 -3.49 1.90 -7.53
N GLU A 142 -2.97 3.12 -7.40
CA GLU A 142 -2.53 3.93 -8.53
C GLU A 142 -1.10 3.55 -8.95
N LEU A 143 -0.75 3.76 -10.23
CA LEU A 143 0.52 3.29 -10.80
C LEU A 143 1.61 4.36 -10.71
N GLY A 144 2.75 4.02 -10.11
CA GLY A 144 3.95 4.88 -10.10
C GLY A 144 3.77 6.16 -9.29
N THR A 145 3.02 6.08 -8.19
CA THR A 145 2.64 7.20 -7.34
C THR A 145 3.32 7.18 -5.97
N MET A 146 4.31 6.32 -5.74
CA MET A 146 5.02 6.17 -4.45
C MET A 146 5.46 7.50 -3.80
N CYS A 147 5.94 8.47 -4.58
CA CYS A 147 6.36 9.78 -4.08
C CYS A 147 5.36 10.91 -4.41
N ASP A 148 4.14 10.57 -4.80
CA ASP A 148 3.05 11.52 -5.00
C ASP A 148 2.12 11.51 -3.77
N HIS A 149 2.25 12.52 -2.92
CA HIS A 149 1.47 12.65 -1.69
C HIS A 149 -0.06 12.65 -1.92
N TYR A 150 -0.54 12.94 -3.13
CA TYR A 150 -1.97 12.92 -3.46
C TYR A 150 -2.49 11.53 -3.83
N ALA A 151 -1.62 10.64 -4.30
CA ALA A 151 -1.98 9.40 -4.96
C ALA A 151 -1.21 8.15 -4.48
N SER A 152 -0.28 8.31 -3.52
CA SER A 152 0.45 7.20 -2.89
C SER A 152 -0.43 6.45 -1.90
N CYS A 153 -1.30 5.59 -2.42
CA CYS A 153 -2.29 4.87 -1.64
C CYS A 153 -2.66 3.53 -2.31
N ALA A 154 -2.92 2.54 -1.48
CA ALA A 154 -3.40 1.22 -1.88
C ALA A 154 -4.60 0.80 -1.02
N LEU A 155 -5.47 0.00 -1.61
CA LEU A 155 -6.62 -0.63 -0.98
C LEU A 155 -6.48 -2.13 -1.12
N VAL A 156 -6.67 -2.89 -0.03
CA VAL A 156 -6.67 -4.34 -0.04
C VAL A 156 -7.85 -4.90 0.76
N GLN A 157 -8.57 -5.83 0.13
CA GLN A 157 -9.55 -6.68 0.79
C GLN A 157 -8.82 -7.82 1.51
N ASP A 158 -9.04 -7.91 2.82
CA ASP A 158 -8.51 -8.97 3.65
C ASP A 158 -9.23 -10.31 3.38
N ASN A 159 -8.45 -11.33 3.04
CA ASN A 159 -8.90 -12.70 2.83
C ASN A 159 -8.10 -13.73 3.67
N GLY A 160 -7.43 -13.26 4.73
CA GLY A 160 -6.53 -14.08 5.55
C GLY A 160 -5.06 -13.78 5.25
N LEU A 161 -4.14 -14.65 5.69
CA LEU A 161 -2.69 -14.42 5.56
C LEU A 161 -2.23 -14.24 4.10
N SER A 162 -2.97 -14.77 3.13
CA SER A 162 -2.73 -14.55 1.70
C SER A 162 -2.84 -13.09 1.29
N ALA A 163 -3.58 -12.26 2.04
CA ALA A 163 -3.70 -10.83 1.79
C ALA A 163 -2.33 -10.13 1.80
N ALA A 164 -1.32 -10.69 2.47
CA ALA A 164 0.04 -10.16 2.42
C ALA A 164 0.60 -10.10 0.98
N PHE A 165 0.30 -11.09 0.14
CA PHE A 165 0.74 -11.08 -1.26
C PHE A 165 -0.05 -10.07 -2.08
N THR A 166 -1.33 -9.85 -1.77
CA THR A 166 -2.11 -8.77 -2.38
C THR A 166 -1.55 -7.41 -1.97
N ILE A 167 -1.20 -7.20 -0.70
CA ILE A 167 -0.53 -5.98 -0.25
C ILE A 167 0.78 -5.76 -1.01
N ALA A 168 1.63 -6.77 -1.10
CA ALA A 168 2.88 -6.66 -1.84
C ALA A 168 2.67 -6.38 -3.34
N HIS A 169 1.62 -6.93 -3.93
CA HIS A 169 1.25 -6.66 -5.32
C HIS A 169 0.82 -5.20 -5.52
N GLU A 170 -0.10 -4.69 -4.69
CA GLU A 170 -0.59 -3.32 -4.81
C GLU A 170 0.51 -2.29 -4.49
N LEU A 171 1.34 -2.54 -3.47
CA LEU A 171 2.52 -1.70 -3.21
C LEU A 171 3.56 -1.76 -4.33
N GLY A 172 3.54 -2.79 -5.18
CA GLY A 172 4.38 -2.88 -6.37
C GLY A 172 3.83 -2.11 -7.56
N HIS A 173 2.53 -1.80 -7.54
CA HIS A 173 1.90 -0.88 -8.48
C HIS A 173 2.21 0.59 -8.15
N VAL A 174 2.12 0.95 -6.87
CA VAL A 174 2.49 2.27 -6.34
C VAL A 174 3.93 2.63 -6.71
#